data_AF-A0A1D8KVV3-F1
#
_entry.id   AF-A0A1D8KVV3-F1
#
_cell.length_a   1.000
_cell.length_b   1.000
_cell.length_c   1.000
_cell.angle_alpha   90.00
_cell.angle_beta   90.00
_cell.angle_gamma   90.00
#
_symmetry.space_group_name_H-M   'P 1'
#
loop_
_entity.id
_entity.type
_entity.pdbx_description
1 polymer ?
#
loop_
_entity_poly.entity_id
_entity_poly.type
_entity_poly.pdbx_seq_one_letter_code
_entity_poly.pdbx_strand_id
1 'polypeptide(L)'
;MDVRNRQLAKPAGPTVLKAKKLVDVESDRNPKVSDVLPMPLYLTNVTFFTLFFSVVYFLLTRWREKIRTSTPLHVLTFSEISALFALLASFIYLLGFFGIDFVQSLILRPSADVWAADDDEMVEILKDDSRKVPCGAALDCSIPPPKVVDQVPVTVSVSIPVPAFEMTEEDEEIVKSVVAGATPSYSLESKLGDCRRAAAIRREALQRTTGKSLAGLPLEGFDYDSILGQCCEMPVGYVQIPVGIAGPLLLDGREYSVPMATTEGCLVASTNRGCKAIHLSGGAGSVLMRDGMTRAPVVRFSTARRAAELKFFLEDTANFETLAMVFNRSSRFARLQSIKCAVAGKNLYMRFCCSTGDAMGMNMISKGVQNVLDFLQNDFPDMDVLGISGNFCSDKKPAAVNWIEGRGKSVVCEATIKGDVVRKVLKTNVEALVELNMLKNLTGSAMAGALGGFNAHASNIVSAVYIATGQDPAQNVESSHCITMMEPVNDGKDLHISVTMPSIEVGTVGGGTQLASQAACLNLLGVKGANREEPGSNSRMLATIVSGAVLAGELSLMSALAAGQLVKSHMKYNRSSKDVSAVASS
;
A
#
# COMPACT_ATOMS: atom_id res chain seq x y z
N MET A 1 -1.01 -47.26 -58.18
CA MET A 1 -1.29 -48.38 -59.10
C MET A 1 -2.28 -49.30 -58.41
N ASP A 2 -3.31 -49.73 -59.16
CA ASP A 2 -4.36 -50.76 -58.87
C ASP A 2 -5.27 -50.55 -57.64
N VAL A 3 -6.60 -50.32 -57.75
CA VAL A 3 -7.72 -51.08 -58.35
C VAL A 3 -8.13 -52.34 -57.56
N ARG A 4 -9.32 -52.28 -56.91
CA ARG A 4 -10.43 -53.29 -56.92
C ARG A 4 -11.55 -52.83 -55.94
N ASN A 5 -12.75 -52.39 -56.38
CA ASN A 5 -13.99 -53.15 -56.72
C ASN A 5 -14.55 -53.99 -55.53
N ARG A 6 -15.85 -54.07 -55.18
CA ARG A 6 -17.15 -53.61 -55.75
C ARG A 6 -18.32 -54.10 -54.83
N GLN A 7 -19.51 -53.46 -54.94
CA GLN A 7 -20.91 -53.95 -54.72
C GLN A 7 -21.65 -53.64 -53.40
N LEU A 8 -22.99 -53.54 -53.34
CA LEU A 8 -24.06 -52.85 -54.11
C LEU A 8 -25.41 -53.08 -53.33
N ALA A 9 -26.04 -51.99 -52.91
CA ALA A 9 -27.46 -51.68 -52.60
C ALA A 9 -28.62 -52.72 -52.36
N LYS A 10 -29.45 -52.34 -51.34
CA LYS A 10 -30.96 -52.29 -51.24
C LYS A 10 -31.77 -53.60 -51.00
N PRO A 11 -33.10 -53.59 -50.61
CA PRO A 11 -34.02 -52.53 -50.12
C PRO A 11 -35.05 -52.91 -48.98
N ALA A 12 -35.78 -51.88 -48.48
CA ALA A 12 -37.20 -51.77 -48.02
C ALA A 12 -37.85 -52.62 -46.87
N GLY A 13 -38.75 -51.98 -46.10
CA GLY A 13 -39.45 -52.45 -44.87
C GLY A 13 -40.62 -53.44 -45.06
N PRO A 14 -41.73 -53.46 -44.26
CA PRO A 14 -42.14 -52.69 -43.07
C PRO A 14 -42.64 -53.54 -41.86
N THR A 15 -43.22 -52.85 -40.85
CA THR A 15 -44.39 -53.21 -39.98
C THR A 15 -44.29 -53.77 -38.53
N VAL A 16 -44.78 -52.91 -37.60
CA VAL A 16 -45.61 -53.06 -36.34
C VAL A 16 -45.09 -53.81 -35.10
N LEU A 17 -45.05 -53.12 -33.93
CA LEU A 17 -45.91 -53.37 -32.73
C LEU A 17 -45.66 -52.40 -31.54
N LYS A 18 -46.68 -52.29 -30.70
CA LYS A 18 -47.07 -51.17 -29.82
C LYS A 18 -46.48 -51.18 -28.38
N ALA A 19 -46.30 -49.96 -27.87
CA ALA A 19 -46.66 -49.39 -26.56
C ALA A 19 -46.02 -49.88 -25.23
N LYS A 20 -45.44 -48.91 -24.47
CA LYS A 20 -45.70 -48.74 -23.03
C LYS A 20 -45.41 -47.30 -22.53
N LYS A 21 -46.47 -46.71 -21.96
CA LYS A 21 -46.66 -45.63 -20.97
C LYS A 21 -45.54 -44.63 -20.62
N LEU A 22 -45.93 -43.35 -20.71
CA LEU A 22 -45.37 -42.18 -20.02
C LEU A 22 -45.48 -42.29 -18.49
N VAL A 23 -44.47 -41.75 -17.81
CA VAL A 23 -44.57 -41.14 -16.48
C VAL A 23 -43.90 -39.77 -16.58
N ASP A 24 -44.63 -38.73 -16.19
CA ASP A 24 -44.22 -37.33 -16.16
C ASP A 24 -43.02 -37.13 -15.22
N VAL A 25 -42.05 -36.34 -15.68
CA VAL A 25 -41.13 -35.62 -14.79
C VAL A 25 -41.38 -34.14 -15.05
N GLU A 26 -42.06 -33.52 -14.10
CA GLU A 26 -42.23 -32.07 -13.99
C GLU A 26 -40.87 -31.37 -14.16
N SER A 27 -40.77 -30.53 -15.19
CA SER A 27 -39.68 -29.57 -15.27
C SER A 27 -39.94 -28.46 -14.26
N ASP A 28 -39.22 -28.47 -13.15
CA ASP A 28 -39.18 -27.35 -12.21
C ASP A 28 -38.45 -26.17 -12.90
N ARG A 29 -39.22 -25.38 -13.66
CA ARG A 29 -38.75 -24.17 -14.35
C ARG A 29 -38.67 -23.05 -13.32
N ASN A 30 -37.46 -22.72 -12.88
CA ASN A 30 -37.19 -21.42 -12.26
C ASN A 30 -37.61 -20.30 -13.23
N PRO A 31 -38.42 -19.31 -12.81
CA PRO A 31 -38.85 -18.22 -13.67
C PRO A 31 -37.64 -17.35 -14.05
N LYS A 32 -37.40 -17.20 -15.36
CA LYS A 32 -36.41 -16.26 -15.89
C LYS A 32 -37.05 -14.88 -15.98
N VAL A 33 -36.32 -13.85 -15.56
CA VAL A 33 -36.72 -12.42 -15.63
C VAL A 33 -37.04 -11.94 -17.06
N SER A 34 -36.77 -12.77 -18.08
CA SER A 34 -37.15 -12.54 -19.48
C SER A 34 -38.66 -12.47 -19.72
N ASP A 35 -39.49 -12.99 -18.82
CA ASP A 35 -40.94 -13.09 -19.04
C ASP A 35 -41.72 -11.83 -18.58
N VAL A 36 -41.02 -10.77 -18.14
CA VAL A 36 -41.63 -9.53 -17.60
C VAL A 36 -41.46 -8.30 -18.53
N LEU A 37 -40.74 -8.42 -19.64
CA LEU A 37 -40.49 -7.28 -20.55
C LEU A 37 -41.23 -7.45 -21.90
N PRO A 38 -42.03 -6.46 -22.35
CA PRO A 38 -42.84 -6.56 -23.58
C PRO A 38 -42.03 -6.45 -24.89
N MET A 39 -40.70 -6.38 -24.82
CA MET A 39 -39.79 -6.15 -25.96
C MET A 39 -38.58 -7.10 -25.91
N PRO A 40 -38.01 -7.51 -27.07
CA PRO A 40 -36.80 -8.32 -27.11
C PRO A 40 -35.65 -7.64 -26.33
N LEU A 41 -35.00 -8.38 -25.43
CA LEU A 41 -33.97 -7.88 -24.49
C LEU A 41 -32.87 -7.03 -25.15
N TYR A 42 -32.43 -7.41 -26.36
CA TYR A 42 -31.44 -6.64 -27.12
C TYR A 42 -31.95 -5.23 -27.46
N LEU A 43 -33.21 -5.11 -27.86
CA LEU A 43 -33.84 -3.82 -28.20
C LEU A 43 -33.99 -2.94 -26.96
N THR A 44 -34.39 -3.54 -25.84
CA THR A 44 -34.50 -2.86 -24.54
C THR A 44 -33.13 -2.33 -24.08
N ASN A 45 -32.07 -3.14 -24.22
CA ASN A 45 -30.70 -2.74 -23.88
C ASN A 45 -30.20 -1.59 -24.75
N VAL A 46 -30.34 -1.69 -26.08
CA VAL A 46 -29.95 -0.60 -26.99
C VAL A 46 -30.70 0.69 -26.63
N THR A 47 -31.99 0.60 -26.28
CA THR A 47 -32.81 1.75 -25.89
C THR A 47 -32.29 2.40 -24.61
N PHE A 48 -32.11 1.63 -23.53
CA PHE A 48 -31.65 2.18 -22.24
C PHE A 48 -30.21 2.66 -22.28
N PHE A 49 -29.34 2.01 -23.04
CA PHE A 49 -27.95 2.45 -23.24
C PHE A 49 -27.92 3.77 -23.99
N THR A 50 -28.67 3.87 -25.11
CA THR A 50 -28.75 5.12 -25.90
C THR A 50 -29.37 6.25 -25.08
N LEU A 51 -30.42 5.96 -24.30
CA LEU A 51 -31.06 6.91 -23.41
C LEU A 51 -30.09 7.42 -22.34
N PHE A 52 -29.34 6.53 -21.68
CA PHE A 52 -28.37 6.89 -20.65
C PHE A 52 -27.32 7.87 -21.19
N PHE A 53 -26.64 7.53 -22.30
CA PHE A 53 -25.60 8.39 -22.85
C PHE A 53 -26.14 9.71 -23.41
N SER A 54 -27.33 9.69 -24.02
CA SER A 54 -27.96 10.92 -24.54
C SER A 54 -28.34 11.88 -23.41
N VAL A 55 -28.86 11.36 -22.30
CA VAL A 55 -29.26 12.14 -21.12
C VAL A 55 -28.03 12.67 -20.37
N VAL A 56 -26.98 11.87 -20.20
CA VAL A 56 -25.70 12.32 -19.63
C VAL A 56 -25.12 13.47 -20.47
N TYR A 57 -25.09 13.30 -21.79
CA TYR A 57 -24.58 14.33 -22.70
C TYR A 57 -25.40 15.64 -22.59
N PHE A 58 -26.73 15.53 -22.54
CA PHE A 58 -27.61 16.68 -22.36
C PHE A 58 -27.33 17.41 -21.03
N LEU A 59 -27.25 16.69 -19.92
CA LEU A 59 -27.00 17.28 -18.59
C LEU A 59 -25.63 17.95 -18.51
N LEU A 60 -24.58 17.31 -19.04
CA LEU A 60 -23.23 17.90 -19.09
C LEU A 60 -23.19 19.19 -19.93
N THR A 61 -23.92 19.20 -21.05
CA THR A 61 -24.01 20.39 -21.91
C THR A 61 -24.73 21.53 -21.20
N ARG A 62 -25.83 21.24 -20.48
CA ARG A 62 -26.58 22.24 -19.71
C ARG A 62 -25.83 22.76 -18.49
N TRP A 63 -25.13 21.89 -17.77
CA TRP A 63 -24.28 22.32 -16.65
C TRP A 63 -23.11 23.19 -17.13
N ARG A 64 -22.50 22.84 -18.27
CA ARG A 64 -21.47 23.69 -18.90
C ARG A 64 -22.01 25.07 -19.26
N GLU A 65 -23.21 25.13 -19.82
CA GLU A 65 -23.88 26.40 -20.15
C GLU A 65 -24.15 27.23 -18.88
N LYS A 66 -24.68 26.59 -17.81
CA LYS A 66 -24.94 27.27 -16.54
C LYS A 66 -23.69 27.80 -15.85
N ILE A 67 -22.58 27.05 -15.93
CA ILE A 67 -21.27 27.50 -15.42
C ILE A 67 -20.81 28.74 -16.21
N ARG A 68 -21.02 28.75 -17.53
CA ARG A 68 -20.65 29.87 -18.40
C ARG A 68 -21.50 31.12 -18.16
N THR A 69 -22.77 30.97 -17.80
CA THR A 69 -23.70 32.09 -17.52
C THR A 69 -23.81 32.43 -16.02
N SER A 70 -22.99 31.81 -15.17
CA SER A 70 -23.00 31.98 -13.71
C SER A 70 -24.38 31.75 -13.05
N THR A 71 -25.22 30.95 -13.68
CA THR A 71 -26.50 30.50 -13.10
C THR A 71 -26.24 29.36 -12.11
N PRO A 72 -26.82 29.40 -10.89
CA PRO A 72 -26.60 28.36 -9.90
C PRO A 72 -27.09 26.99 -10.37
N LEU A 73 -26.25 25.95 -10.18
CA LEU A 73 -26.53 24.59 -10.64
C LEU A 73 -27.75 23.94 -9.96
N HIS A 74 -28.12 24.40 -8.77
CA HIS A 74 -29.29 23.90 -8.03
C HIS A 74 -30.63 24.41 -8.58
N VAL A 75 -30.62 25.42 -9.45
CA VAL A 75 -31.84 25.93 -10.12
C VAL A 75 -32.08 25.05 -11.33
N LEU A 76 -32.95 24.04 -11.20
CA LEU A 76 -33.23 23.07 -12.27
C LEU A 76 -34.44 23.48 -13.11
N THR A 77 -34.29 23.40 -14.42
CA THR A 77 -35.38 23.52 -15.39
C THR A 77 -36.17 22.21 -15.46
N PHE A 78 -37.42 22.28 -15.93
CA PHE A 78 -38.25 21.08 -16.11
C PHE A 78 -37.55 20.00 -16.97
N SER A 79 -36.86 20.41 -18.04
CA SER A 79 -36.08 19.49 -18.88
C SER A 79 -34.91 18.82 -18.15
N GLU A 80 -34.25 19.50 -17.22
CA GLU A 80 -33.17 18.91 -16.43
C GLU A 80 -33.69 17.96 -15.36
N ILE A 81 -34.84 18.27 -14.77
CA ILE A 81 -35.53 17.38 -13.83
C ILE A 81 -35.93 16.08 -14.56
N SER A 82 -36.59 16.17 -15.72
CA SER A 82 -36.94 14.99 -16.52
C SER A 82 -35.71 14.18 -16.95
N ALA A 83 -34.62 14.86 -17.32
CA ALA A 83 -33.35 14.21 -17.65
C ALA A 83 -32.74 13.48 -16.44
N LEU A 84 -32.76 14.07 -15.24
CA LEU A 84 -32.27 13.39 -14.03
C LEU A 84 -33.10 12.16 -13.67
N PHE A 85 -34.43 12.20 -13.84
CA PHE A 85 -35.28 11.02 -13.68
C PHE A 85 -34.98 9.93 -14.71
N ALA A 86 -34.81 10.31 -15.98
CA ALA A 86 -34.45 9.37 -17.05
C ALA A 86 -33.05 8.76 -16.83
N LEU A 87 -32.11 9.54 -16.31
CA LEU A 87 -30.78 9.08 -15.92
C LEU A 87 -30.86 8.04 -14.81
N LEU A 88 -31.62 8.32 -13.76
CA LEU A 88 -31.78 7.40 -12.63
C LEU A 88 -32.46 6.10 -13.07
N ALA A 89 -33.52 6.19 -13.87
CA ALA A 89 -34.23 5.02 -14.38
C ALA A 89 -33.35 4.15 -15.28
N SER A 90 -32.60 4.76 -16.21
CA SER A 90 -31.67 4.04 -17.09
C SER A 90 -30.46 3.47 -16.33
N PHE A 91 -29.97 4.17 -15.31
CA PHE A 91 -28.90 3.69 -14.45
C PHE A 91 -29.34 2.46 -13.62
N ILE A 92 -30.53 2.50 -13.01
CA ILE A 92 -31.09 1.35 -12.27
C ILE A 92 -31.26 0.14 -13.18
N TYR A 93 -31.77 0.35 -14.41
CA TYR A 93 -31.89 -0.71 -15.40
C TYR A 93 -30.53 -1.34 -15.77
N LEU A 94 -29.52 -0.50 -16.07
CA LEU A 94 -28.19 -0.97 -16.44
C LEU A 94 -27.48 -1.68 -15.28
N LEU A 95 -27.66 -1.20 -14.03
CA LEU A 95 -27.13 -1.84 -12.83
C LEU A 95 -27.81 -3.19 -12.57
N GLY A 96 -29.12 -3.29 -12.75
CA GLY A 96 -29.85 -4.55 -12.62
C GLY A 96 -29.49 -5.58 -13.71
N PHE A 97 -29.29 -5.13 -14.96
CA PHE A 97 -28.97 -6.01 -16.08
C PHE A 97 -27.51 -6.49 -16.05
N PHE A 98 -26.54 -5.58 -15.88
CA PHE A 98 -25.11 -5.94 -15.83
C PHE A 98 -24.65 -6.46 -14.45
N GLY A 99 -25.37 -6.11 -13.38
CA GLY A 99 -25.03 -6.53 -12.02
C GLY A 99 -25.40 -7.98 -11.70
N ILE A 100 -26.42 -8.55 -12.35
CA ILE A 100 -26.84 -9.93 -12.08
C ILE A 100 -25.87 -10.96 -12.67
N ASP A 101 -25.31 -10.75 -13.87
CA ASP A 101 -24.28 -11.64 -14.43
C ASP A 101 -22.99 -11.62 -13.60
N PHE A 102 -22.64 -10.46 -13.02
CA PHE A 102 -21.50 -10.32 -12.12
C PHE A 102 -21.71 -11.09 -10.80
N VAL A 103 -22.92 -11.08 -10.25
CA VAL A 103 -23.24 -11.79 -9.00
C VAL A 103 -23.48 -13.29 -9.23
N GLN A 104 -24.08 -13.71 -10.35
CA GLN A 104 -24.25 -15.14 -10.70
C GLN A 104 -22.92 -15.82 -11.03
N SER A 105 -21.97 -15.12 -11.68
CA SER A 105 -20.61 -15.62 -11.91
C SER A 105 -19.83 -15.87 -10.62
N LEU A 106 -20.20 -15.22 -9.52
CA LEU A 106 -19.52 -15.30 -8.22
C LEU A 106 -20.19 -16.30 -7.25
N ILE A 107 -21.44 -16.71 -7.50
CA ILE A 107 -22.24 -17.47 -6.52
C ILE A 107 -22.71 -18.85 -7.04
N LEU A 108 -22.77 -19.12 -8.35
CA LEU A 108 -23.27 -20.41 -8.87
C LEU A 108 -22.32 -21.08 -9.86
N ARG A 109 -21.40 -21.89 -9.33
CA ARG A 109 -20.94 -23.14 -9.96
C ARG A 109 -20.83 -24.26 -8.91
N PRO A 110 -21.75 -25.23 -8.91
CA PRO A 110 -21.43 -26.58 -8.48
C PRO A 110 -21.04 -27.41 -9.72
N SER A 111 -19.83 -27.96 -9.72
CA SER A 111 -19.51 -29.12 -10.56
C SER A 111 -18.72 -30.11 -9.71
N ALA A 112 -19.45 -30.99 -9.02
CA ALA A 112 -19.02 -32.36 -8.84
C ALA A 112 -19.14 -33.08 -10.20
N ASP A 113 -18.34 -34.11 -10.42
CA ASP A 113 -18.22 -34.94 -11.62
C ASP A 113 -17.30 -34.43 -12.73
N VAL A 114 -16.02 -34.29 -12.41
CA VAL A 114 -14.86 -34.83 -13.17
C VAL A 114 -13.75 -35.03 -12.12
N TRP A 115 -12.81 -35.98 -12.32
CA TRP A 115 -11.72 -36.38 -11.41
C TRP A 115 -12.04 -37.52 -10.42
N ALA A 116 -12.49 -38.65 -10.98
CA ALA A 116 -12.16 -39.96 -10.45
C ALA A 116 -11.29 -40.66 -11.50
N ALA A 117 -9.98 -40.44 -11.44
CA ALA A 117 -8.93 -41.30 -12.00
C ALA A 117 -7.56 -40.68 -11.67
N ASP A 118 -6.65 -41.54 -11.20
CA ASP A 118 -5.21 -41.36 -11.02
C ASP A 118 -4.75 -40.57 -9.78
N ASP A 119 -4.85 -41.24 -8.63
CA ASP A 119 -4.25 -40.80 -7.36
C ASP A 119 -3.40 -41.93 -6.72
N ASP A 120 -2.57 -42.61 -7.53
CA ASP A 120 -1.70 -43.73 -7.06
C ASP A 120 -0.18 -43.52 -7.22
N GLU A 121 0.31 -42.31 -7.54
CA GLU A 121 1.78 -42.04 -7.58
C GLU A 121 2.27 -40.92 -6.64
N MET A 122 1.42 -40.42 -5.73
CA MET A 122 1.75 -39.28 -4.85
C MET A 122 1.89 -39.67 -3.35
N VAL A 123 2.35 -40.89 -3.05
CA VAL A 123 2.48 -41.39 -1.65
C VAL A 123 3.87 -41.96 -1.29
N GLU A 124 4.87 -41.97 -2.18
CA GLU A 124 6.18 -42.59 -1.87
C GLU A 124 7.35 -41.67 -1.47
N ILE A 125 7.21 -40.34 -1.35
CA ILE A 125 8.38 -39.45 -1.08
C ILE A 125 8.26 -38.61 0.21
N LEU A 126 7.42 -39.01 1.16
CA LEU A 126 7.32 -38.32 2.48
C LEU A 126 7.53 -39.24 3.69
N LYS A 127 8.20 -40.38 3.49
CA LYS A 127 8.28 -41.46 4.49
C LYS A 127 9.61 -41.62 5.23
N ASP A 128 10.48 -40.62 5.27
CA ASP A 128 11.81 -40.81 5.88
C ASP A 128 12.28 -39.74 6.88
N ASP A 129 11.40 -39.19 7.74
CA ASP A 129 11.95 -38.45 8.88
C ASP A 129 11.10 -38.36 10.17
N SER A 130 10.40 -39.43 10.56
CA SER A 130 9.90 -39.51 11.94
C SER A 130 9.66 -40.94 12.43
N ARG A 131 10.65 -41.49 13.14
CA ARG A 131 10.55 -42.58 14.14
C ARG A 131 10.60 -41.88 15.51
N LYS A 132 9.85 -42.15 16.60
CA LYS A 132 9.01 -43.26 17.11
C LYS A 132 8.04 -42.69 18.21
N VAL A 133 6.72 -42.86 18.04
CA VAL A 133 5.68 -43.59 18.85
C VAL A 133 6.01 -43.99 20.33
N PRO A 134 5.05 -44.31 21.28
CA PRO A 134 3.55 -44.31 21.32
C PRO A 134 2.97 -43.49 22.51
N CYS A 135 1.67 -43.28 22.78
CA CYS A 135 0.47 -44.13 22.92
C CYS A 135 -0.74 -43.18 23.15
N GLY A 136 -2.03 -43.52 23.01
CA GLY A 136 -2.74 -44.75 22.71
C GLY A 136 -4.27 -44.52 22.83
N ALA A 137 -5.02 -45.45 22.22
CA ALA A 137 -6.40 -45.85 22.47
C ALA A 137 -7.56 -44.85 22.22
N ALA A 138 -8.28 -45.13 21.12
CA ALA A 138 -9.68 -44.79 20.91
C ALA A 138 -10.60 -45.59 21.84
N LEU A 139 -11.80 -45.06 22.15
CA LEU A 139 -12.99 -45.87 22.47
C LEU A 139 -14.30 -45.09 22.21
N ASP A 140 -15.13 -45.78 21.43
CA ASP A 140 -16.57 -45.75 21.15
C ASP A 140 -17.58 -44.70 21.69
N CYS A 141 -18.37 -44.24 20.70
CA CYS A 141 -19.84 -44.22 20.58
C CYS A 141 -20.75 -43.68 21.71
N SER A 142 -21.59 -42.70 21.32
CA SER A 142 -23.07 -42.65 21.43
C SER A 142 -23.57 -41.28 21.88
N ILE A 143 -24.26 -40.54 21.00
CA ILE A 143 -24.92 -39.27 21.33
C ILE A 143 -26.42 -39.54 21.56
N PRO A 144 -26.99 -39.22 22.74
CA PRO A 144 -28.42 -38.99 22.90
C PRO A 144 -28.76 -37.49 22.71
N PRO A 145 -29.98 -37.15 22.26
CA PRO A 145 -30.36 -35.76 21.95
C PRO A 145 -30.50 -34.89 23.22
N PRO A 146 -30.39 -33.55 23.07
CA PRO A 146 -30.12 -32.65 24.19
C PRO A 146 -31.34 -32.37 25.05
N LYS A 147 -31.13 -32.27 26.37
CA LYS A 147 -32.07 -31.67 27.32
C LYS A 147 -31.79 -30.17 27.43
N VAL A 148 -32.84 -29.38 27.26
CA VAL A 148 -32.86 -27.93 27.52
C VAL A 148 -32.67 -27.70 29.01
N VAL A 149 -31.66 -26.91 29.40
CA VAL A 149 -31.50 -26.36 30.75
C VAL A 149 -31.07 -24.89 30.64
N ASP A 150 -31.68 -24.09 31.49
CA ASP A 150 -31.78 -22.63 31.47
C ASP A 150 -30.45 -21.85 31.42
N GLN A 151 -30.50 -20.74 30.69
CA GLN A 151 -29.42 -19.75 30.58
C GLN A 151 -29.28 -18.96 31.89
N VAL A 152 -28.12 -19.09 32.54
CA VAL A 152 -27.62 -18.08 33.49
C VAL A 152 -26.60 -17.21 32.76
N PRO A 153 -26.74 -15.87 32.73
CA PRO A 153 -25.77 -15.01 32.08
C PRO A 153 -24.51 -14.92 32.95
N VAL A 154 -23.45 -15.63 32.56
CA VAL A 154 -22.11 -15.43 33.12
C VAL A 154 -21.44 -14.31 32.33
N THR A 155 -21.46 -13.10 32.90
CA THR A 155 -20.57 -12.01 32.49
C THR A 155 -19.13 -12.40 32.86
N VAL A 156 -18.41 -13.04 31.94
CA VAL A 156 -16.96 -13.21 32.09
C VAL A 156 -16.29 -11.91 31.64
N SER A 157 -16.18 -10.96 32.56
CA SER A 157 -15.18 -9.90 32.43
C SER A 157 -13.81 -10.54 32.61
N VAL A 158 -13.12 -10.86 31.52
CA VAL A 158 -11.70 -11.21 31.57
C VAL A 158 -10.92 -9.94 31.89
N SER A 159 -10.86 -9.58 33.16
CA SER A 159 -9.91 -8.58 33.67
C SER A 159 -8.54 -9.24 33.69
N ILE A 160 -7.77 -9.06 32.61
CA ILE A 160 -6.33 -9.31 32.68
C ILE A 160 -5.78 -8.29 33.69
N PRO A 161 -5.17 -8.72 34.81
CA PRO A 161 -4.55 -7.80 35.75
C PRO A 161 -3.29 -7.24 35.07
N VAL A 162 -3.43 -6.11 34.38
CA VAL A 162 -2.29 -5.26 34.07
C VAL A 162 -1.86 -4.65 35.41
N PRO A 163 -0.55 -4.63 35.75
CA PRO A 163 -0.10 -3.93 36.94
C PRO A 163 -0.63 -2.50 36.86
N ALA A 164 -1.55 -2.16 37.75
CA ALA A 164 -2.04 -0.81 37.84
C ALA A 164 -0.83 0.05 38.22
N PHE A 165 -0.62 1.14 37.48
CA PHE A 165 0.23 2.21 37.95
C PHE A 165 -0.23 2.56 39.36
N GLU A 166 0.60 2.34 40.38
CA GLU A 166 0.26 2.65 41.78
C GLU A 166 0.16 4.18 41.87
N MET A 167 -1.06 4.68 41.72
CA MET A 167 -1.34 6.11 41.81
C MET A 167 -1.15 6.57 43.24
N THR A 168 -0.26 7.54 43.43
CA THR A 168 -0.14 8.26 44.70
C THR A 168 -1.33 9.20 44.90
N GLU A 169 -1.57 9.66 46.14
CA GLU A 169 -2.59 10.68 46.40
C GLU A 169 -2.32 11.97 45.61
N GLU A 170 -1.04 12.32 45.41
CA GLU A 170 -0.63 13.45 44.57
C GLU A 170 -1.04 13.24 43.11
N ASP A 171 -0.83 12.04 42.55
CA ASP A 171 -1.25 11.72 41.18
C ASP A 171 -2.77 11.85 41.01
N GLU A 172 -3.53 11.42 42.02
CA GLU A 172 -4.99 11.52 42.04
C GLU A 172 -5.47 12.98 41.99
N GLU A 173 -4.82 13.88 42.73
CA GLU A 173 -5.11 15.31 42.67
C GLU A 173 -4.77 15.93 41.31
N ILE A 174 -3.61 15.56 40.74
CA ILE A 174 -3.20 16.04 39.42
C ILE A 174 -4.18 15.54 38.35
N VAL A 175 -4.59 14.26 38.41
CA VAL A 175 -5.60 13.71 37.49
C VAL A 175 -6.91 14.50 37.60
N LYS A 176 -7.42 14.76 38.82
CA LYS A 176 -8.61 15.59 39.03
C LYS A 176 -8.44 17.00 38.44
N SER A 177 -7.28 17.62 38.63
CA SER A 177 -6.95 18.93 38.07
C SER A 177 -6.94 18.94 36.52
N VAL A 178 -6.41 17.89 35.90
CA VAL A 178 -6.42 17.72 34.43
C VAL A 178 -7.84 17.48 33.92
N VAL A 179 -8.62 16.61 34.57
CA VAL A 179 -10.03 16.32 34.21
C VAL A 179 -10.89 17.59 34.33
N ALA A 180 -10.66 18.42 35.35
CA ALA A 180 -11.35 19.69 35.53
C ALA A 180 -10.88 20.80 34.57
N GLY A 181 -9.83 20.56 33.77
CA GLY A 181 -9.25 21.53 32.85
C GLY A 181 -8.39 22.63 33.51
N ALA A 182 -8.13 22.52 34.82
CA ALA A 182 -7.29 23.47 35.56
C ALA A 182 -5.79 23.30 35.23
N THR A 183 -5.36 22.06 34.95
CA THR A 183 -4.00 21.77 34.47
C THR A 183 -4.03 21.33 33.01
N PRO A 184 -3.39 22.07 32.08
CA PRO A 184 -3.31 21.66 30.69
C PRO A 184 -2.47 20.37 30.53
N SER A 185 -3.03 19.37 29.85
CA SER A 185 -2.39 18.05 29.71
C SER A 185 -1.02 18.08 29.01
N TYR A 186 -0.80 18.99 28.07
CA TYR A 186 0.49 19.13 27.37
C TYR A 186 1.62 19.67 28.26
N SER A 187 1.30 20.20 29.46
CA SER A 187 2.29 20.77 30.37
C SER A 187 2.84 19.76 31.39
N LEU A 188 2.30 18.55 31.43
CA LEU A 188 2.60 17.55 32.47
C LEU A 188 4.09 17.17 32.50
N GLU A 189 4.71 16.95 31.34
CA GLU A 189 6.14 16.61 31.26
C GLU A 189 7.00 17.71 31.90
N SER A 190 6.72 18.98 31.57
CA SER A 190 7.46 20.12 32.13
C SER A 190 7.22 20.37 33.62
N LYS A 191 6.03 20.05 34.12
CA LYS A 191 5.66 20.28 35.54
C LYS A 191 6.15 19.17 36.46
N LEU A 192 6.09 17.92 35.98
CA LEU A 192 6.40 16.75 36.79
C LEU A 192 7.87 16.35 36.70
N GLY A 193 8.57 16.71 35.61
CA GLY A 193 9.96 16.30 35.39
C GLY A 193 10.13 14.80 35.15
N ASP A 194 9.03 14.06 34.97
CA ASP A 194 9.00 12.63 34.72
C ASP A 194 8.01 12.35 33.57
N CYS A 195 8.56 12.01 32.40
CA CYS A 195 7.78 11.80 31.18
C CYS A 195 6.88 10.56 31.25
N ARG A 196 7.31 9.50 31.96
CA ARG A 196 6.51 8.27 32.12
C ARG A 196 5.34 8.55 33.06
N ARG A 197 5.58 9.21 34.20
CA ARG A 197 4.53 9.64 35.13
C ARG A 197 3.53 10.59 34.45
N ALA A 198 4.03 11.53 33.63
CA ALA A 198 3.18 12.42 32.84
C ALA A 198 2.25 11.66 31.88
N ALA A 199 2.78 10.65 31.16
CA ALA A 199 1.99 9.79 30.28
C ALA A 199 0.95 8.97 31.07
N ALA A 200 1.31 8.46 32.26
CA ALA A 200 0.42 7.71 33.14
C ALA A 200 -0.77 8.56 33.63
N ILE A 201 -0.49 9.75 34.16
CA ILE A 201 -1.50 10.70 34.63
C ILE A 201 -2.42 11.13 33.48
N ARG A 202 -1.84 11.44 32.31
CA ARG A 202 -2.61 11.81 31.12
C ARG A 202 -3.55 10.68 30.68
N ARG A 203 -3.03 9.46 30.62
CA ARG A 203 -3.79 8.26 30.28
C ARG A 203 -4.97 8.10 31.24
N GLU A 204 -4.74 8.20 32.54
CA GLU A 204 -5.80 8.06 33.54
C GLU A 204 -6.84 9.16 33.45
N ALA A 205 -6.42 10.43 33.34
CA ALA A 205 -7.33 11.55 33.12
C ALA A 205 -8.20 11.33 31.87
N LEU A 206 -7.61 10.84 30.77
CA LEU A 206 -8.33 10.53 29.54
C LEU A 206 -9.36 9.41 29.74
N GLN A 207 -9.03 8.35 30.49
CA GLN A 207 -9.98 7.28 30.81
C GLN A 207 -11.18 7.81 31.60
N ARG A 208 -10.95 8.70 32.58
CA ARG A 208 -12.02 9.30 33.39
C ARG A 208 -12.90 10.25 32.58
N THR A 209 -12.30 11.12 31.77
CA THR A 209 -13.04 12.07 30.94
C THR A 209 -13.89 11.35 29.89
N THR A 210 -13.40 10.25 29.31
CA THR A 210 -14.09 9.53 28.23
C THR A 210 -14.98 8.38 28.70
N GLY A 211 -14.79 7.89 29.93
CA GLY A 211 -15.41 6.67 30.43
C GLY A 211 -14.95 5.40 29.70
N LYS A 212 -13.86 5.46 28.92
CA LYS A 212 -13.36 4.36 28.10
C LYS A 212 -12.01 3.88 28.60
N SER A 213 -11.84 2.57 28.70
CA SER A 213 -10.56 1.96 29.10
C SER A 213 -9.54 2.01 27.96
N LEU A 214 -8.28 2.24 28.31
CA LEU A 214 -7.11 2.11 27.44
C LEU A 214 -6.32 0.82 27.72
N ALA A 215 -6.91 -0.13 28.47
CA ALA A 215 -6.33 -1.45 28.69
C ALA A 215 -5.94 -2.10 27.35
N GLY A 216 -4.72 -2.66 27.29
CA GLY A 216 -4.14 -3.21 26.06
C GLY A 216 -3.21 -2.25 25.30
N LEU A 217 -3.25 -0.94 25.57
CA LEU A 217 -2.19 -0.01 25.15
C LEU A 217 -1.10 0.01 26.23
N PRO A 218 0.10 -0.55 26.00
CA PRO A 218 1.13 -0.60 27.03
C PRO A 218 1.64 0.79 27.44
N LEU A 219 2.08 0.87 28.71
CA LEU A 219 2.72 2.05 29.27
C LEU A 219 4.17 1.75 29.66
N GLU A 220 4.43 0.56 30.18
CA GLU A 220 5.74 0.11 30.67
C GLU A 220 6.71 -0.30 29.55
N GLY A 221 8.01 -0.22 29.83
CA GLY A 221 9.04 -0.71 28.89
C GLY A 221 9.33 0.22 27.71
N PHE A 222 8.90 1.49 27.79
CA PHE A 222 9.19 2.53 26.80
C PHE A 222 9.90 3.72 27.44
N ASP A 223 10.96 4.20 26.78
CA ASP A 223 11.71 5.39 27.18
C ASP A 223 10.99 6.65 26.70
N TYR A 224 10.15 7.23 27.56
CA TYR A 224 9.38 8.44 27.22
C TYR A 224 10.24 9.71 27.12
N ASP A 225 11.41 9.74 27.74
CA ASP A 225 12.34 10.86 27.62
C ASP A 225 12.89 10.94 26.18
N SER A 226 13.08 9.79 25.52
CA SER A 226 13.55 9.73 24.13
C SER A 226 12.62 10.33 23.08
N ILE A 227 11.32 10.50 23.39
CA ILE A 227 10.34 11.08 22.46
C ILE A 227 10.04 12.56 22.71
N LEU A 228 10.38 13.07 23.91
CA LEU A 228 10.02 14.41 24.34
C LEU A 228 10.63 15.47 23.42
N GLY A 229 9.78 16.30 22.83
CA GLY A 229 10.19 17.41 21.94
C GLY A 229 10.81 16.95 20.61
N GLN A 230 10.68 15.67 20.25
CA GLN A 230 11.35 15.10 19.09
C GLN A 230 10.44 14.20 18.24
N CYS A 231 9.67 13.29 18.85
CA CYS A 231 8.95 12.24 18.14
C CYS A 231 7.43 12.28 18.31
N CYS A 232 6.94 12.61 19.51
CA CYS A 232 5.50 12.61 19.80
C CYS A 232 5.18 13.52 20.98
N GLU A 233 4.08 14.27 20.88
CA GLU A 233 3.51 15.06 21.94
C GLU A 233 2.37 14.31 22.65
N MET A 234 2.18 14.62 23.94
CA MET A 234 1.07 14.10 24.75
C MET A 234 0.90 12.56 24.73
N PRO A 235 1.95 11.76 24.96
CA PRO A 235 1.86 10.30 24.96
C PRO A 235 0.92 9.76 26.05
N VAL A 236 0.20 8.67 25.75
CA VAL A 236 -0.66 7.90 26.68
C VAL A 236 -0.32 6.41 26.72
N GLY A 237 0.80 6.04 26.09
CA GLY A 237 1.25 4.69 25.81
C GLY A 237 1.86 4.61 24.41
N TYR A 238 2.05 3.39 23.90
CA TYR A 238 2.60 3.15 22.57
C TYR A 238 1.96 1.91 21.92
N VAL A 239 1.99 1.83 20.59
CA VAL A 239 1.47 0.67 19.83
C VAL A 239 2.60 -0.30 19.54
N GLN A 240 2.36 -1.60 19.78
CA GLN A 240 3.29 -2.66 19.40
C GLN A 240 2.96 -3.20 18.01
N ILE A 241 3.95 -3.18 17.10
CA ILE A 241 3.83 -3.74 15.76
C ILE A 241 4.81 -4.91 15.63
N PRO A 242 4.37 -6.12 15.21
CA PRO A 242 5.26 -7.26 15.01
C PRO A 242 6.34 -6.96 13.98
N VAL A 243 7.59 -7.34 14.27
CA VAL A 243 8.73 -7.24 13.35
C VAL A 243 9.14 -8.64 12.90
N GLY A 244 9.05 -8.91 11.61
CA GLY A 244 9.60 -10.10 10.96
C GLY A 244 10.86 -9.80 10.17
N ILE A 245 11.62 -10.84 9.81
CA ILE A 245 12.84 -10.74 8.99
C ILE A 245 12.62 -11.44 7.65
N ALA A 246 12.96 -10.75 6.55
CA ALA A 246 13.06 -11.35 5.22
C ALA A 246 14.53 -11.37 4.77
N GLY A 247 15.05 -12.53 4.36
CA GLY A 247 16.42 -12.65 3.88
C GLY A 247 17.01 -14.08 3.91
N PRO A 248 18.30 -14.21 3.55
CA PRO A 248 19.19 -13.12 3.15
C PRO A 248 18.83 -12.55 1.77
N LEU A 249 18.78 -11.22 1.66
CA LEU A 249 18.75 -10.50 0.39
C LEU A 249 20.20 -10.28 -0.06
N LEU A 250 20.64 -11.00 -1.11
CA LEU A 250 21.95 -10.77 -1.72
C LEU A 250 21.85 -9.58 -2.70
N LEU A 251 22.43 -8.45 -2.31
CA LEU A 251 22.39 -7.18 -3.03
C LEU A 251 23.79 -6.58 -3.09
N ASP A 252 24.28 -6.24 -4.28
CA ASP A 252 25.60 -5.62 -4.51
C ASP A 252 26.75 -6.42 -3.85
N GLY A 253 26.65 -7.74 -3.89
CA GLY A 253 27.63 -8.66 -3.30
C GLY A 253 27.58 -8.78 -1.77
N ARG A 254 26.56 -8.20 -1.11
CA ARG A 254 26.37 -8.26 0.35
C ARG A 254 25.01 -8.86 0.71
N GLU A 255 24.94 -9.54 1.85
CA GLU A 255 23.70 -10.12 2.35
C GLU A 255 23.06 -9.25 3.43
N TYR A 256 21.76 -9.03 3.30
CA TYR A 256 20.96 -8.26 4.24
C TYR A 256 19.80 -9.08 4.81
N SER A 257 19.62 -9.00 6.12
CA SER A 257 18.42 -9.49 6.81
C SER A 257 17.47 -8.31 7.01
N VAL A 258 16.44 -8.20 6.17
CA VAL A 258 15.59 -7.01 6.09
C VAL A 258 14.51 -7.06 7.17
N PRO A 259 14.51 -6.14 8.15
CA PRO A 259 13.46 -6.05 9.16
C PRO A 259 12.20 -5.41 8.57
N MET A 260 11.04 -6.01 8.86
CA MET A 260 9.75 -5.61 8.33
C MET A 260 8.71 -5.60 9.46
N ALA A 261 8.24 -4.41 9.83
CA ALA A 261 7.21 -4.21 10.84
C ALA A 261 5.82 -4.19 10.18
N THR A 262 4.99 -5.19 10.42
CA THR A 262 3.69 -5.31 9.76
C THR A 262 2.71 -6.15 10.55
N THR A 263 1.42 -5.89 10.33
CA THR A 263 0.30 -6.73 10.78
C THR A 263 -0.35 -7.47 9.60
N GLU A 264 0.13 -7.29 8.37
CA GLU A 264 -0.37 -8.00 7.20
C GLU A 264 0.26 -9.40 7.13
N GLY A 265 -0.58 -10.43 7.26
CA GLY A 265 -0.17 -11.82 7.07
C GLY A 265 0.34 -12.06 5.64
N CYS A 266 1.22 -13.05 5.48
CA CYS A 266 1.98 -13.34 4.25
C CYS A 266 3.06 -12.33 3.84
N LEU A 267 3.03 -11.06 4.26
CA LEU A 267 3.92 -10.04 3.67
C LEU A 267 5.40 -10.39 3.82
N VAL A 268 5.84 -10.68 5.06
CA VAL A 268 7.24 -11.06 5.35
C VAL A 268 7.61 -12.36 4.64
N ALA A 269 6.74 -13.38 4.70
CA ALA A 269 6.99 -14.68 4.08
C ALA A 269 7.08 -14.58 2.54
N SER A 270 6.24 -13.76 1.92
CA SER A 270 6.25 -13.49 0.48
C SER A 270 7.54 -12.79 0.08
N THR A 271 7.94 -11.74 0.81
CA THR A 271 9.20 -11.03 0.57
C THR A 271 10.40 -11.95 0.73
N ASN A 272 10.39 -12.80 1.76
CA ASN A 272 11.44 -13.80 2.02
C ASN A 272 11.57 -14.82 0.86
N ARG A 273 10.46 -15.26 0.27
CA ARG A 273 10.46 -16.11 -0.93
C ARG A 273 11.10 -15.40 -2.13
N GLY A 274 10.83 -14.10 -2.28
CA GLY A 274 11.49 -13.25 -3.28
C GLY A 274 13.01 -13.17 -3.08
N CYS A 275 13.45 -12.91 -1.84
CA CYS A 275 14.88 -12.88 -1.48
C CYS A 275 15.55 -14.23 -1.82
N LYS A 276 14.90 -15.36 -1.51
CA LYS A 276 15.39 -16.69 -1.88
C LYS A 276 15.57 -16.87 -3.39
N ALA A 277 14.62 -16.40 -4.20
CA ALA A 277 14.72 -16.52 -5.65
C ALA A 277 15.87 -15.67 -6.23
N ILE A 278 16.04 -14.45 -5.73
CA ILE A 278 17.15 -13.56 -6.08
C ILE A 278 18.50 -14.20 -5.69
N HIS A 279 18.60 -14.66 -4.45
CA HIS A 279 19.82 -15.27 -3.91
C HIS A 279 20.26 -16.50 -4.72
N LEU A 280 19.35 -17.44 -4.99
CA LEU A 280 19.64 -18.64 -5.80
C LEU A 280 20.03 -18.33 -7.26
N SER A 281 19.71 -17.12 -7.73
CA SER A 281 20.03 -16.68 -9.08
C SER A 281 21.29 -15.81 -9.18
N GLY A 282 22.01 -15.61 -8.05
CA GLY A 282 23.28 -14.88 -8.02
C GLY A 282 23.21 -13.47 -7.41
N GLY A 283 22.04 -13.06 -6.92
CA GLY A 283 21.84 -11.76 -6.28
C GLY A 283 21.24 -10.70 -7.20
N ALA A 284 21.02 -9.53 -6.62
CA ALA A 284 20.58 -8.33 -7.31
C ALA A 284 21.70 -7.28 -7.35
N GLY A 285 21.65 -6.39 -8.34
CA GLY A 285 22.49 -5.20 -8.43
C GLY A 285 21.64 -3.93 -8.26
N SER A 286 22.19 -2.89 -7.66
CA SER A 286 21.55 -1.59 -7.55
C SER A 286 22.44 -0.43 -7.98
N VAL A 287 21.80 0.64 -8.46
CA VAL A 287 22.45 1.90 -8.83
C VAL A 287 21.66 3.06 -8.25
N LEU A 288 22.35 3.91 -7.50
CA LEU A 288 21.80 5.19 -7.05
C LEU A 288 22.00 6.25 -8.13
N MET A 289 20.91 6.77 -8.67
CA MET A 289 20.89 7.74 -9.76
C MET A 289 20.88 9.19 -9.26
N ARG A 290 20.28 9.45 -8.09
CA ARG A 290 20.16 10.79 -7.51
C ARG A 290 20.09 10.73 -5.99
N ASP A 291 20.63 11.77 -5.35
CA ASP A 291 20.55 12.01 -3.90
C ASP A 291 20.30 13.50 -3.64
N GLY A 292 19.05 13.88 -3.36
CA GLY A 292 18.68 15.25 -3.04
C GLY A 292 17.26 15.40 -2.51
N MET A 293 17.13 15.84 -1.26
CA MET A 293 15.84 16.22 -0.67
C MET A 293 15.39 17.58 -1.19
N THR A 294 14.08 17.84 -1.19
CA THR A 294 13.52 19.07 -1.76
C THR A 294 12.59 19.84 -0.83
N ARG A 295 12.60 21.16 -0.98
CA ARG A 295 11.67 22.10 -0.34
C ARG A 295 11.33 23.18 -1.36
N ALA A 296 10.06 23.52 -1.46
CA ALA A 296 9.59 24.50 -2.42
C ALA A 296 8.72 25.58 -1.76
N PRO A 297 9.28 26.73 -1.37
CA PRO A 297 8.49 27.88 -0.97
C PRO A 297 7.66 28.42 -2.13
N VAL A 298 6.60 29.13 -1.76
CA VAL A 298 5.78 29.92 -2.68
C VAL A 298 5.85 31.39 -2.26
N VAL A 299 6.17 32.24 -3.23
CA VAL A 299 6.24 33.69 -3.07
C VAL A 299 5.36 34.38 -4.10
N ARG A 300 5.00 35.63 -3.83
CA ARG A 300 4.11 36.44 -4.68
C ARG A 300 4.68 37.82 -4.91
N PHE A 301 4.38 38.34 -6.09
CA PHE A 301 4.68 39.72 -6.49
C PHE A 301 3.42 40.45 -6.96
N SER A 302 3.58 41.75 -7.26
CA SER A 302 2.52 42.59 -7.85
C SER A 302 2.16 42.15 -9.27
N THR A 303 3.13 41.67 -10.04
CA THR A 303 2.97 41.28 -11.46
C THR A 303 3.69 39.98 -11.80
N ALA A 304 3.24 39.32 -12.88
CA ALA A 304 3.90 38.14 -13.41
C ALA A 304 5.32 38.43 -13.93
N ARG A 305 5.56 39.62 -14.48
CA ARG A 305 6.89 40.06 -14.92
C ARG A 305 7.88 40.05 -13.76
N ARG A 306 7.49 40.61 -12.62
CA ARG A 306 8.33 40.67 -11.43
C ARG A 306 8.63 39.29 -10.83
N ALA A 307 7.64 38.39 -10.83
CA ALA A 307 7.87 36.99 -10.47
C ALA A 307 8.85 36.29 -11.43
N ALA A 308 8.80 36.61 -12.73
CA ALA A 308 9.73 36.08 -13.72
C ALA A 308 11.16 36.63 -13.54
N GLU A 309 11.32 37.89 -13.14
CA GLU A 309 12.64 38.47 -12.81
C GLU A 309 13.33 37.66 -11.70
N LEU A 310 12.61 37.32 -10.62
CA LEU A 310 13.17 36.46 -9.57
C LEU A 310 13.48 35.04 -10.09
N LYS A 311 12.61 34.45 -10.92
CA LYS A 311 12.89 33.16 -11.56
C LYS A 311 14.21 33.18 -12.32
N PHE A 312 14.40 34.18 -13.19
CA PHE A 312 15.62 34.29 -14.00
C PHE A 312 16.84 34.54 -13.13
N PHE A 313 16.71 35.34 -12.08
CA PHE A 313 17.79 35.53 -11.10
C PHE A 313 18.22 34.22 -10.43
N LEU A 314 17.26 33.40 -9.99
CA LEU A 314 17.53 32.13 -9.28
C LEU A 314 18.09 31.03 -10.18
N GLU A 315 17.73 31.03 -11.47
CA GLU A 315 18.17 30.04 -12.45
C GLU A 315 19.41 30.48 -13.25
N ASP A 316 19.89 31.71 -13.04
CA ASP A 316 21.16 32.17 -13.60
C ASP A 316 22.33 31.51 -12.85
N THR A 317 23.15 30.78 -13.62
CA THR A 317 24.37 30.12 -13.13
C THR A 317 25.35 31.08 -12.45
N ALA A 318 25.36 32.37 -12.84
CA ALA A 318 26.23 33.38 -12.22
C ALA A 318 25.85 33.66 -10.75
N ASN A 319 24.58 33.46 -10.38
CA ASN A 319 24.08 33.72 -9.02
C ASN A 319 24.09 32.48 -8.13
N PHE A 320 24.20 31.28 -8.72
CA PHE A 320 24.06 30.02 -7.99
C PHE A 320 25.05 29.89 -6.83
N GLU A 321 26.32 30.26 -7.02
CA GLU A 321 27.35 30.11 -5.98
C GLU A 321 27.05 30.96 -4.73
N THR A 322 26.55 32.19 -4.93
CA THR A 322 26.11 33.08 -3.84
C THR A 322 24.90 32.48 -3.11
N LEU A 323 23.90 32.01 -3.85
CA LEU A 323 22.70 31.37 -3.29
C LEU A 323 23.07 30.10 -2.51
N ALA A 324 23.96 29.28 -3.06
CA ALA A 324 24.48 28.09 -2.42
C ALA A 324 25.27 28.43 -1.15
N MET A 325 26.12 29.46 -1.16
CA MET A 325 26.83 29.92 0.03
C MET A 325 25.85 30.30 1.15
N VAL A 326 24.82 31.09 0.84
CA VAL A 326 23.80 31.52 1.81
C VAL A 326 23.02 30.33 2.36
N PHE A 327 22.58 29.43 1.49
CA PHE A 327 21.86 28.21 1.85
C PHE A 327 22.71 27.30 2.76
N ASN A 328 23.96 27.04 2.36
CA ASN A 328 24.86 26.08 3.00
C ASN A 328 25.32 26.53 4.40
N ARG A 329 25.25 27.84 4.74
CA ARG A 329 25.51 28.34 6.10
C ARG A 329 24.57 27.76 7.16
N SER A 330 23.41 27.26 6.75
CA SER A 330 22.41 26.68 7.66
C SER A 330 22.86 25.38 8.34
N SER A 331 23.77 24.62 7.72
CA SER A 331 24.16 23.26 8.15
C SER A 331 25.51 22.81 7.58
N ARG A 332 26.24 22.00 8.34
CA ARG A 332 27.48 21.36 7.89
C ARG A 332 27.25 20.30 6.80
N PHE A 333 26.05 19.74 6.70
CA PHE A 333 25.70 18.66 5.77
C PHE A 333 24.88 19.11 4.57
N ALA A 334 24.13 20.21 4.70
CA ALA A 334 23.28 20.69 3.62
C ALA A 334 24.14 21.25 2.48
N ARG A 335 24.03 20.70 1.28
CA ARG A 335 24.66 21.28 0.08
C ARG A 335 23.61 21.49 -1.00
N LEU A 336 23.33 22.75 -1.30
CA LEU A 336 22.44 23.13 -2.39
C LEU A 336 22.98 22.57 -3.71
N GLN A 337 22.10 21.92 -4.48
CA GLN A 337 22.41 21.31 -5.77
C GLN A 337 21.72 22.02 -6.92
N SER A 338 20.48 22.47 -6.73
CA SER A 338 19.71 23.19 -7.76
C SER A 338 18.52 23.92 -7.16
N ILE A 339 18.01 24.92 -7.90
CA ILE A 339 16.73 25.58 -7.64
C ILE A 339 15.95 25.53 -8.96
N LYS A 340 14.81 24.84 -8.97
CA LYS A 340 13.93 24.77 -10.15
C LYS A 340 12.66 25.58 -9.90
N CYS A 341 12.40 26.57 -10.74
CA CYS A 341 11.31 27.50 -10.54
C CYS A 341 10.13 27.25 -11.49
N ALA A 342 8.90 27.34 -10.95
CA ALA A 342 7.66 27.33 -11.72
C ALA A 342 6.83 28.58 -11.41
N VAL A 343 6.32 29.26 -12.45
CA VAL A 343 5.51 30.49 -12.31
C VAL A 343 4.04 30.15 -12.56
N ALA A 344 3.16 30.67 -11.70
CA ALA A 344 1.71 30.66 -11.91
C ALA A 344 1.15 32.08 -11.71
N GLY A 345 0.98 32.80 -12.82
CA GLY A 345 0.62 34.23 -12.78
C GLY A 345 1.69 35.05 -12.06
N LYS A 346 1.30 35.70 -10.95
CA LYS A 346 2.21 36.52 -10.12
C LYS A 346 2.82 35.77 -8.94
N ASN A 347 2.65 34.45 -8.88
CA ASN A 347 3.24 33.59 -7.85
C ASN A 347 4.41 32.78 -8.45
N LEU A 348 5.44 32.55 -7.63
CA LEU A 348 6.62 31.77 -7.98
C LEU A 348 6.81 30.63 -6.96
N TYR A 349 6.99 29.41 -7.47
CA TYR A 349 7.27 28.21 -6.71
C TYR A 349 8.72 27.80 -6.96
N MET A 350 9.55 27.77 -5.93
CA MET A 350 11.01 27.63 -6.08
C MET A 350 11.45 26.32 -5.46
N ARG A 351 11.63 25.25 -6.24
CA ARG A 351 11.99 23.92 -5.72
C ARG A 351 13.50 23.83 -5.51
N PHE A 352 13.94 24.05 -4.27
CA PHE A 352 15.32 23.83 -3.84
C PHE A 352 15.58 22.34 -3.71
N CYS A 353 16.73 21.89 -4.18
CA CYS A 353 17.24 20.53 -4.03
C CYS A 353 18.59 20.58 -3.31
N CYS A 354 18.79 19.77 -2.27
CA CYS A 354 20.06 19.70 -1.57
C CYS A 354 20.38 18.28 -1.08
N SER A 355 21.67 17.96 -0.95
CA SER A 355 22.09 16.80 -0.16
C SER A 355 21.97 17.11 1.34
N THR A 356 21.75 16.07 2.16
CA THR A 356 21.39 16.21 3.57
C THR A 356 22.22 15.33 4.50
N GLY A 357 23.33 14.78 3.99
CA GLY A 357 24.09 13.74 4.68
C GLY A 357 23.22 12.50 4.91
N ASP A 358 23.30 11.92 6.10
CA ASP A 358 22.53 10.72 6.49
C ASP A 358 21.15 11.02 7.08
N ALA A 359 20.79 12.30 7.23
CA ALA A 359 19.44 12.67 7.61
C ALA A 359 18.53 12.67 6.38
N MET A 360 17.25 12.32 6.57
CA MET A 360 16.23 12.54 5.54
C MET A 360 16.12 14.04 5.18
N GLY A 361 16.31 14.91 6.19
CA GLY A 361 16.78 16.28 5.98
C GLY A 361 15.73 17.37 5.84
N MET A 362 14.46 17.09 6.12
CA MET A 362 13.35 18.05 5.94
C MET A 362 13.45 19.32 6.80
N ASN A 363 13.93 19.22 8.03
CA ASN A 363 14.18 20.40 8.87
C ASN A 363 15.40 21.19 8.38
N MET A 364 16.44 20.46 7.94
CA MET A 364 17.70 21.03 7.46
C MET A 364 17.49 21.88 6.20
N ILE A 365 16.79 21.34 5.21
CA ILE A 365 16.50 22.05 3.96
C ILE A 365 15.61 23.27 4.21
N SER A 366 14.63 23.17 5.11
CA SER A 366 13.70 24.28 5.39
C SER A 366 14.43 25.48 6.00
N LYS A 367 15.42 25.24 6.87
CA LYS A 367 16.31 26.29 7.39
C LYS A 367 17.18 26.91 6.29
N GLY A 368 17.76 26.09 5.40
CA GLY A 368 18.56 26.58 4.28
C GLY A 368 17.74 27.46 3.33
N VAL A 369 16.50 27.06 3.02
CA VAL A 369 15.58 27.86 2.21
C VAL A 369 15.25 29.18 2.90
N GLN A 370 14.96 29.18 4.22
CA GLN A 370 14.66 30.41 4.94
C GLN A 370 15.80 31.43 4.83
N ASN A 371 17.05 31.00 5.00
CA ASN A 371 18.21 31.88 4.83
C ASN A 371 18.27 32.52 3.43
N VAL A 372 17.95 31.75 2.38
CA VAL A 372 17.92 32.27 1.01
C VAL A 372 16.77 33.26 0.83
N LEU A 373 15.59 32.98 1.36
CA LEU A 373 14.46 33.91 1.31
C LEU A 373 14.79 35.24 2.01
N ASP A 374 15.41 35.19 3.19
CA ASP A 374 15.83 36.39 3.93
C ASP A 374 16.89 37.19 3.17
N PHE A 375 17.82 36.49 2.49
CA PHE A 375 18.81 37.13 1.64
C PHE A 375 18.18 37.83 0.42
N LEU A 376 17.22 37.17 -0.24
CA LEU A 376 16.53 37.70 -1.41
C LEU A 376 15.69 38.96 -1.10
N GLN A 377 15.23 39.13 0.14
CA GLN A 377 14.46 40.32 0.54
C GLN A 377 15.24 41.64 0.36
N ASN A 378 16.58 41.60 0.28
CA ASN A 378 17.37 42.81 0.04
C ASN A 378 17.18 43.36 -1.40
N ASP A 379 17.17 42.48 -2.40
CA ASP A 379 17.05 42.84 -3.82
C ASP A 379 15.60 42.75 -4.34
N PHE A 380 14.77 41.99 -3.63
CA PHE A 380 13.34 41.80 -3.91
C PHE A 380 12.49 42.17 -2.68
N PRO A 381 12.53 43.43 -2.19
CA PRO A 381 11.79 43.84 -0.99
C PRO A 381 10.26 43.82 -1.19
N ASP A 382 9.80 43.70 -2.44
CA ASP A 382 8.41 43.54 -2.84
C ASP A 382 7.95 42.07 -2.88
N MET A 383 8.82 41.12 -2.49
CA MET A 383 8.52 39.69 -2.42
C MET A 383 7.69 39.36 -1.18
N ASP A 384 6.45 38.93 -1.40
CA ASP A 384 5.56 38.41 -0.36
C ASP A 384 5.76 36.90 -0.21
N VAL A 385 6.36 36.47 0.91
CA VAL A 385 6.57 35.05 1.23
C VAL A 385 5.29 34.46 1.81
N LEU A 386 4.51 33.78 0.97
CA LEU A 386 3.24 33.17 1.37
C LEU A 386 3.43 31.90 2.20
N GLY A 387 4.53 31.17 1.98
CA GLY A 387 4.85 30.00 2.79
C GLY A 387 6.10 29.26 2.34
N ILE A 388 6.78 28.65 3.30
CA ILE A 388 8.02 27.86 3.08
C ILE A 388 7.75 26.56 2.29
N SER A 389 6.49 26.09 2.27
CA SER A 389 6.05 24.90 1.54
C SER A 389 4.81 25.21 0.71
N GLY A 390 5.01 25.58 -0.55
CA GLY A 390 3.99 25.79 -1.56
C GLY A 390 3.51 24.52 -2.27
N ASN A 391 3.66 23.36 -1.63
CA ASN A 391 3.32 22.03 -2.18
C ASN A 391 4.06 21.60 -3.46
N PHE A 392 5.02 22.38 -3.97
CA PHE A 392 5.86 22.01 -5.13
C PHE A 392 7.14 21.23 -4.74
N CYS A 393 7.26 20.81 -3.47
CA CYS A 393 8.37 19.95 -3.03
C CYS A 393 8.37 18.62 -3.79
N SER A 394 7.27 17.85 -3.89
CA SER A 394 6.07 17.80 -3.01
C SER A 394 6.33 16.84 -1.86
N ASP A 395 5.65 16.97 -0.72
CA ASP A 395 5.94 16.17 0.49
C ASP A 395 4.69 15.53 1.09
N LYS A 396 4.66 14.21 1.20
CA LYS A 396 3.52 13.38 1.63
C LYS A 396 2.27 13.53 0.75
N LYS A 397 2.45 13.83 -0.54
CA LYS A 397 1.37 13.97 -1.54
C LYS A 397 1.79 13.34 -2.87
N PRO A 398 0.89 12.61 -3.56
CA PRO A 398 1.21 12.07 -4.88
C PRO A 398 1.42 13.23 -5.86
N ALA A 399 2.60 13.33 -6.45
CA ALA A 399 2.97 14.45 -7.31
C ALA A 399 3.91 14.03 -8.45
N ALA A 400 3.56 14.44 -9.68
CA ALA A 400 4.32 14.09 -10.88
C ALA A 400 5.75 14.66 -10.86
N VAL A 401 5.95 15.80 -10.19
CA VAL A 401 7.30 16.38 -10.05
C VAL A 401 8.25 15.44 -9.32
N ASN A 402 7.78 14.66 -8.34
CA ASN A 402 8.61 13.69 -7.63
C ASN A 402 8.86 12.43 -8.46
N TRP A 403 7.89 12.02 -9.30
CA TRP A 403 8.07 10.94 -10.26
C TRP A 403 9.10 11.28 -11.34
N ILE A 404 9.00 12.48 -11.93
CA ILE A 404 9.78 12.90 -13.09
C ILE A 404 11.17 13.39 -12.68
N GLU A 405 11.25 14.24 -11.64
CA GLU A 405 12.51 14.84 -11.23
C GLU A 405 13.18 14.06 -10.10
N GLY A 406 12.47 13.18 -9.42
CA GLY A 406 12.96 12.54 -8.19
C GLY A 406 12.87 13.44 -6.96
N ARG A 407 13.01 12.82 -5.78
CA ARG A 407 13.05 13.47 -4.45
C ARG A 407 13.64 12.52 -3.42
N GLY A 408 14.60 12.96 -2.61
CA GLY A 408 15.35 12.02 -1.76
C GLY A 408 16.30 11.20 -2.63
N LYS A 409 16.18 9.87 -2.61
CA LYS A 409 17.06 8.95 -3.33
C LYS A 409 16.33 8.33 -4.51
N SER A 410 16.94 8.40 -5.70
CA SER A 410 16.45 7.70 -6.89
C SER A 410 17.28 6.44 -7.11
N VAL A 411 16.67 5.27 -7.04
CA VAL A 411 17.36 3.97 -7.11
C VAL A 411 16.76 3.12 -8.23
N VAL A 412 17.63 2.43 -8.97
CA VAL A 412 17.26 1.32 -9.84
C VAL A 412 17.85 0.04 -9.24
N CYS A 413 17.07 -1.02 -9.16
CA CYS A 413 17.52 -2.32 -8.67
C CYS A 413 17.04 -3.42 -9.63
N GLU A 414 17.92 -4.35 -9.98
CA GLU A 414 17.64 -5.40 -10.96
C GLU A 414 18.21 -6.76 -10.58
N ALA A 415 17.62 -7.82 -11.12
CA ALA A 415 18.13 -9.18 -11.01
C ALA A 415 17.75 -10.00 -12.25
N THR A 416 18.59 -10.99 -12.58
CA THR A 416 18.22 -12.07 -13.52
C THR A 416 17.88 -13.32 -12.71
N ILE A 417 16.66 -13.81 -12.84
CA ILE A 417 16.14 -14.98 -12.14
C ILE A 417 16.16 -16.18 -13.08
N LYS A 418 16.87 -17.24 -12.67
CA LYS A 418 17.03 -18.45 -13.48
C LYS A 418 15.68 -19.14 -13.69
N GLY A 419 15.41 -19.64 -14.90
CA GLY A 419 14.13 -20.27 -15.24
C GLY A 419 13.75 -21.45 -14.34
N ASP A 420 14.73 -22.22 -13.87
CA ASP A 420 14.47 -23.32 -12.94
C ASP A 420 14.08 -22.82 -11.53
N VAL A 421 14.62 -21.68 -11.09
CA VAL A 421 14.20 -20.97 -9.86
C VAL A 421 12.79 -20.41 -10.02
N VAL A 422 12.45 -19.83 -11.18
CA VAL A 422 11.08 -19.37 -11.46
C VAL A 422 10.08 -20.53 -11.31
N ARG A 423 10.39 -21.70 -11.88
CA ARG A 423 9.52 -22.89 -11.75
C ARG A 423 9.50 -23.46 -10.34
N LYS A 424 10.66 -23.70 -9.73
CA LYS A 424 10.78 -24.44 -8.46
C LYS A 424 10.45 -23.59 -7.25
N VAL A 425 10.83 -22.32 -7.22
CA VAL A 425 10.63 -21.41 -6.07
C VAL A 425 9.40 -20.57 -6.28
N LEU A 426 9.26 -19.92 -7.45
CA LEU A 426 8.18 -18.98 -7.74
C LEU A 426 6.91 -19.66 -8.27
N LYS A 427 6.99 -20.97 -8.58
CA LYS A 427 5.84 -21.82 -8.96
C LYS A 427 5.05 -21.27 -10.15
N THR A 428 5.76 -20.66 -11.10
CA THR A 428 5.21 -20.10 -12.34
C THR A 428 6.21 -20.28 -13.49
N ASN A 429 5.99 -19.61 -14.63
CA ASN A 429 6.93 -19.54 -15.76
C ASN A 429 7.22 -18.07 -16.14
N VAL A 430 8.24 -17.85 -16.97
CA VAL A 430 8.72 -16.51 -17.36
C VAL A 430 7.68 -15.78 -18.20
N GLU A 431 7.08 -16.45 -19.16
CA GLU A 431 6.09 -15.88 -20.10
C GLU A 431 4.89 -15.27 -19.35
N ALA A 432 4.33 -16.03 -18.40
CA ALA A 432 3.20 -15.58 -17.58
C ALA A 432 3.56 -14.38 -16.69
N LEU A 433 4.79 -14.30 -16.19
CA LEU A 433 5.24 -13.15 -15.39
C LEU A 433 5.37 -11.89 -16.23
N VAL A 434 5.98 -12.01 -17.41
CA VAL A 434 6.15 -10.89 -18.35
C VAL A 434 4.78 -10.39 -18.82
N GLU A 435 3.91 -11.30 -19.27
CA GLU A 435 2.55 -10.95 -19.70
C GLU A 435 1.76 -10.28 -18.58
N LEU A 436 1.78 -10.85 -17.37
CA LEU A 436 1.07 -10.26 -16.24
C LEU A 436 1.63 -8.89 -15.86
N ASN A 437 2.96 -8.69 -15.90
CA ASN A 437 3.54 -7.37 -15.62
C ASN A 437 3.08 -6.32 -16.64
N MET A 438 3.09 -6.67 -17.92
CA MET A 438 2.59 -5.81 -19.00
C MET A 438 1.11 -5.45 -18.83
N LEU A 439 0.26 -6.42 -18.51
CA LEU A 439 -1.18 -6.21 -18.40
C LEU A 439 -1.59 -5.55 -17.08
N LYS A 440 -0.95 -5.90 -15.96
CA LYS A 440 -1.29 -5.38 -14.63
C LYS A 440 -0.55 -4.08 -14.32
N ASN A 441 0.77 -4.15 -14.20
CA ASN A 441 1.58 -3.06 -13.65
C ASN A 441 1.74 -1.90 -14.63
N LEU A 442 1.68 -2.18 -15.94
CA LEU A 442 1.72 -1.12 -16.96
C LEU A 442 0.32 -0.77 -17.45
N THR A 443 -0.34 -1.68 -18.18
CA THR A 443 -1.63 -1.40 -18.82
C THR A 443 -2.71 -1.10 -17.80
N GLY A 444 -2.86 -1.93 -16.77
CA GLY A 444 -3.84 -1.73 -15.69
C GLY A 444 -3.63 -0.40 -14.96
N SER A 445 -2.39 -0.08 -14.58
CA SER A 445 -2.05 1.21 -13.97
C SER A 445 -2.29 2.40 -14.90
N ALA A 446 -2.03 2.27 -16.21
CA ALA A 446 -2.34 3.29 -17.19
C ALA A 446 -3.86 3.52 -17.32
N MET A 447 -4.65 2.45 -17.37
CA MET A 447 -6.12 2.52 -17.38
C MET A 447 -6.68 3.17 -16.11
N ALA A 448 -6.01 2.97 -14.97
CA ALA A 448 -6.37 3.58 -13.69
C ALA A 448 -5.94 5.06 -13.57
N GLY A 449 -5.14 5.58 -14.51
CA GLY A 449 -4.54 6.91 -14.38
C GLY A 449 -3.57 7.02 -13.20
N ALA A 450 -2.88 5.92 -12.87
CA ALA A 450 -1.97 5.86 -11.73
C ALA A 450 -0.77 6.82 -11.91
N LEU A 451 -0.41 7.52 -10.83
CA LEU A 451 0.75 8.41 -10.79
C LEU A 451 1.88 7.73 -10.03
N GLY A 452 2.94 7.31 -10.74
CA GLY A 452 4.09 6.62 -10.15
C GLY A 452 3.82 5.21 -9.61
N GLY A 453 2.58 4.70 -9.76
CA GLY A 453 2.14 3.40 -9.28
C GLY A 453 2.15 2.30 -10.34
N PHE A 454 3.30 2.09 -11.01
CA PHE A 454 3.44 1.07 -12.07
C PHE A 454 4.07 -0.22 -11.51
N ASN A 455 3.55 -0.68 -10.37
CA ASN A 455 4.08 -1.79 -9.58
C ASN A 455 2.94 -2.59 -8.92
N ALA A 456 3.28 -3.70 -8.27
CA ALA A 456 2.31 -4.56 -7.61
C ALA A 456 1.97 -4.13 -6.18
N HIS A 457 2.98 -3.97 -5.33
CA HIS A 457 2.83 -3.65 -3.90
C HIS A 457 4.08 -3.02 -3.28
N ALA A 458 4.80 -2.16 -4.01
CA ALA A 458 5.99 -1.48 -3.47
C ALA A 458 5.69 -0.77 -2.12
N SER A 459 4.48 -0.21 -1.98
CA SER A 459 4.02 0.44 -0.75
C SER A 459 3.98 -0.46 0.48
N ASN A 460 3.68 -1.76 0.32
CA ASN A 460 3.66 -2.70 1.45
C ASN A 460 5.08 -2.89 2.01
N ILE A 461 6.05 -3.08 1.11
CA ILE A 461 7.44 -3.29 1.49
C ILE A 461 8.05 -2.02 2.09
N VAL A 462 7.86 -0.88 1.43
CA VAL A 462 8.33 0.43 1.91
C VAL A 462 7.78 0.71 3.30
N SER A 463 6.47 0.57 3.51
CA SER A 463 5.85 0.82 4.82
C SER A 463 6.41 -0.10 5.91
N ALA A 464 6.55 -1.39 5.62
CA ALA A 464 7.04 -2.35 6.60
C ALA A 464 8.50 -2.07 7.02
N VAL A 465 9.36 -1.75 6.06
CA VAL A 465 10.76 -1.36 6.36
C VAL A 465 10.80 -0.01 7.06
N TYR A 466 9.98 0.95 6.66
CA TYR A 466 9.95 2.31 7.23
C TYR A 466 9.57 2.30 8.70
N ILE A 467 8.51 1.59 9.07
CA ILE A 467 8.07 1.45 10.46
C ILE A 467 9.15 0.74 11.29
N ALA A 468 9.75 -0.33 10.75
CA ALA A 468 10.80 -1.06 11.45
C ALA A 468 12.06 -0.21 11.69
N THR A 469 12.40 0.68 10.76
CA THR A 469 13.66 1.43 10.78
C THR A 469 13.50 2.90 11.19
N GLY A 470 12.32 3.31 11.67
CA GLY A 470 12.08 4.64 12.23
C GLY A 470 12.05 5.77 11.21
N GLN A 471 11.68 5.45 9.97
CA GLN A 471 11.41 6.43 8.93
C GLN A 471 10.01 7.05 9.14
N ASP A 472 9.66 8.07 8.35
CA ASP A 472 8.34 8.67 8.38
C ASP A 472 7.35 7.86 7.51
N PRO A 473 6.38 7.14 8.08
CA PRO A 473 5.48 6.29 7.30
C PRO A 473 4.58 7.07 6.35
N ALA A 474 4.35 8.36 6.58
CA ALA A 474 3.55 9.19 5.67
C ALA A 474 4.29 9.49 4.35
N GLN A 475 5.62 9.38 4.33
CA GLN A 475 6.42 9.52 3.11
C GLN A 475 6.29 8.29 2.18
N ASN A 476 5.67 7.19 2.64
CA ASN A 476 5.32 6.05 1.79
C ASN A 476 4.54 6.47 0.53
N VAL A 477 3.76 7.56 0.58
CA VAL A 477 3.01 8.09 -0.57
C VAL A 477 3.91 8.29 -1.80
N GLU A 478 5.13 8.79 -1.61
CA GLU A 478 6.05 9.11 -2.69
C GLU A 478 7.24 8.14 -2.73
N SER A 479 7.69 7.65 -1.58
CA SER A 479 8.72 6.63 -1.50
C SER A 479 8.32 5.30 -2.11
N SER A 480 7.02 5.04 -2.29
CA SER A 480 6.51 3.86 -3.00
C SER A 480 6.28 4.06 -4.50
N HIS A 481 6.58 5.26 -5.04
CA HIS A 481 6.66 5.44 -6.48
C HIS A 481 7.65 4.43 -7.05
N CYS A 482 7.15 3.56 -7.93
CA CYS A 482 7.92 2.46 -8.47
C CYS A 482 7.33 2.05 -9.83
N ILE A 483 8.21 1.82 -10.79
CA ILE A 483 7.92 1.06 -12.01
C ILE A 483 8.65 -0.27 -11.97
N THR A 484 7.90 -1.36 -12.14
CA THR A 484 8.42 -2.72 -12.22
C THR A 484 8.44 -3.16 -13.68
N MET A 485 9.61 -3.55 -14.18
CA MET A 485 9.78 -4.09 -15.53
C MET A 485 10.20 -5.55 -15.45
N MET A 486 9.70 -6.36 -16.39
CA MET A 486 9.98 -7.78 -16.50
C MET A 486 10.20 -8.14 -17.96
N GLU A 487 11.32 -8.77 -18.27
CA GLU A 487 11.70 -9.11 -19.64
C GLU A 487 12.25 -10.54 -19.72
N PRO A 488 11.94 -11.28 -20.80
CA PRO A 488 12.58 -12.56 -21.06
C PRO A 488 14.03 -12.32 -21.52
N VAL A 489 14.98 -13.04 -20.91
CA VAL A 489 16.40 -13.01 -21.30
C VAL A 489 16.93 -14.43 -21.52
N ASN A 490 18.12 -14.55 -22.10
CA ASN A 490 18.75 -15.84 -22.44
C ASN A 490 17.82 -16.74 -23.28
N ASP A 491 17.33 -16.21 -24.41
CA ASP A 491 16.35 -16.86 -25.29
C ASP A 491 15.01 -17.20 -24.60
N GLY A 492 14.61 -16.39 -23.62
CA GLY A 492 13.37 -16.58 -22.85
C GLY A 492 13.45 -17.64 -21.75
N LYS A 493 14.65 -18.18 -21.48
CA LYS A 493 14.85 -19.16 -20.40
C LYS A 493 14.79 -18.53 -19.03
N ASP A 494 15.29 -17.30 -18.90
CA ASP A 494 15.42 -16.59 -17.64
C ASP A 494 14.61 -15.30 -17.65
N LEU A 495 14.33 -14.79 -16.45
CA LEU A 495 13.59 -13.55 -16.26
C LEU A 495 14.54 -12.45 -15.80
N HIS A 496 14.67 -11.38 -16.57
CA HIS A 496 15.16 -10.11 -16.03
C HIS A 496 14.00 -9.38 -15.36
N ILE A 497 14.24 -8.87 -14.16
CA ILE A 497 13.30 -8.04 -13.42
C ILE A 497 14.04 -6.81 -12.90
N SER A 498 13.42 -5.64 -13.01
CA SER A 498 13.91 -4.42 -12.37
C SER A 498 12.79 -3.62 -11.71
N VAL A 499 13.18 -2.85 -10.70
CA VAL A 499 12.36 -1.81 -10.09
C VAL A 499 13.10 -0.48 -10.15
N THR A 500 12.40 0.58 -10.53
CA THR A 500 12.94 1.94 -10.51
C THR A 500 12.10 2.81 -9.59
N MET A 501 12.73 3.31 -8.53
CA MET A 501 12.10 4.07 -7.46
C MET A 501 12.72 5.48 -7.40
N PRO A 502 12.11 6.50 -8.04
CA PRO A 502 12.74 7.80 -8.21
C PRO A 502 12.72 8.68 -6.96
N SER A 503 11.90 8.35 -5.95
CA SER A 503 11.61 9.25 -4.84
C SER A 503 11.67 8.63 -3.44
N ILE A 504 12.67 7.79 -3.14
CA ILE A 504 12.82 7.16 -1.82
C ILE A 504 13.32 8.18 -0.78
N GLU A 505 12.47 8.52 0.18
CA GLU A 505 12.79 9.45 1.27
C GLU A 505 13.20 8.71 2.55
N VAL A 506 14.49 8.56 2.77
CA VAL A 506 15.04 7.85 3.93
C VAL A 506 16.15 8.62 4.62
N GLY A 507 16.34 8.33 5.91
CA GLY A 507 17.47 8.76 6.70
C GLY A 507 17.85 7.73 7.76
N THR A 508 19.08 7.80 8.25
CA THR A 508 19.59 6.94 9.32
C THR A 508 19.92 7.73 10.59
N VAL A 509 19.63 9.04 10.56
CA VAL A 509 19.76 9.99 11.69
C VAL A 509 18.52 10.89 11.76
N GLY A 510 18.05 11.12 12.99
CA GLY A 510 16.95 12.02 13.31
C GLY A 510 15.57 11.37 13.22
N GLY A 511 14.55 12.03 13.78
CA GLY A 511 13.19 11.50 13.79
C GLY A 511 13.10 10.20 14.59
N GLY A 512 12.41 9.19 14.04
CA GLY A 512 12.23 7.89 14.72
C GLY A 512 13.47 7.00 14.74
N THR A 513 14.53 7.31 13.98
CA THR A 513 15.70 6.41 13.81
C THR A 513 16.54 6.23 15.07
N GLN A 514 16.37 7.13 16.04
CA GLN A 514 17.08 7.15 17.33
C GLN A 514 16.37 6.30 18.40
N LEU A 515 15.09 5.97 18.21
CA LEU A 515 14.35 5.12 19.14
C LEU A 515 14.99 3.73 19.18
N ALA A 516 15.10 3.13 20.36
CA ALA A 516 15.92 1.95 20.60
C ALA A 516 15.59 0.77 19.65
N SER A 517 14.31 0.46 19.45
CA SER A 517 13.86 -0.62 18.58
C SER A 517 14.18 -0.36 17.10
N GLN A 518 13.94 0.85 16.62
CA GLN A 518 14.19 1.29 15.26
C GLN A 518 15.70 1.34 14.96
N ALA A 519 16.47 1.85 15.93
CA ALA A 519 17.92 1.87 15.87
C ALA A 519 18.52 0.46 15.82
N ALA A 520 17.94 -0.52 16.52
CA ALA A 520 18.36 -1.91 16.44
C ALA A 520 18.13 -2.50 15.03
N CYS A 521 16.99 -2.18 14.40
CA CYS A 521 16.69 -2.59 13.03
C CYS A 521 17.66 -1.96 12.00
N LEU A 522 17.99 -0.67 12.16
CA LEU A 522 19.02 -0.02 11.34
C LEU A 522 20.42 -0.64 11.55
N ASN A 523 20.72 -1.06 12.78
CA ASN A 523 21.98 -1.72 13.12
C ASN A 523 22.08 -3.11 12.47
N LEU A 524 20.97 -3.86 12.44
CA LEU A 524 20.88 -5.15 11.74
C LEU A 524 21.23 -5.01 10.25
N LEU A 525 20.82 -3.90 9.63
CA LEU A 525 21.15 -3.56 8.24
C LEU A 525 22.56 -2.97 8.06
N GLY A 526 23.28 -2.69 9.15
CA GLY A 526 24.61 -2.08 9.11
C GLY A 526 24.64 -0.59 8.75
N VAL A 527 23.51 0.11 8.85
CA VAL A 527 23.35 1.51 8.38
C VAL A 527 22.94 2.48 9.50
N LYS A 528 23.01 2.08 10.77
CA LYS A 528 22.64 2.95 11.90
C LYS A 528 23.53 4.20 11.98
N GLY A 529 22.89 5.37 12.11
CA GLY A 529 23.58 6.63 12.40
C GLY A 529 24.26 7.26 11.19
N ALA A 530 25.02 8.33 11.45
CA ALA A 530 25.78 9.04 10.44
C ALA A 530 27.07 8.29 10.09
N ASN A 531 27.42 8.25 8.80
CA ASN A 531 28.75 7.85 8.38
C ASN A 531 29.70 9.05 8.49
N ARG A 532 30.79 8.89 9.26
CA ARG A 532 31.76 9.97 9.52
C ARG A 532 32.73 10.19 8.37
N GLU A 533 33.05 9.14 7.62
CA GLU A 533 34.01 9.17 6.52
C GLU A 533 33.35 9.66 5.24
N GLU A 534 32.14 9.18 4.98
CA GLU A 534 31.38 9.50 3.77
C GLU A 534 29.93 9.87 4.11
N PRO A 535 29.66 11.14 4.50
CA PRO A 535 28.32 11.58 4.85
C PRO A 535 27.26 11.23 3.80
N GLY A 536 26.17 10.61 4.26
CA GLY A 536 25.07 10.16 3.42
C GLY A 536 25.19 8.72 2.91
N SER A 537 26.33 8.05 3.07
CA SER A 537 26.49 6.68 2.56
C SER A 537 25.56 5.67 3.24
N ASN A 538 25.28 5.83 4.54
CA ASN A 538 24.34 4.96 5.26
C ASN A 538 22.90 5.17 4.75
N SER A 539 22.48 6.41 4.55
CA SER A 539 21.14 6.69 3.98
C SER A 539 21.00 6.24 2.52
N ARG A 540 22.07 6.36 1.72
CA ARG A 540 22.12 5.81 0.35
C ARG A 540 21.99 4.29 0.36
N MET A 541 22.73 3.61 1.25
CA MET A 541 22.64 2.15 1.40
C MET A 541 21.28 1.69 1.91
N LEU A 542 20.65 2.43 2.84
CA LEU A 542 19.28 2.11 3.25
C LEU A 542 18.31 2.21 2.07
N ALA A 543 18.45 3.21 1.19
CA ALA A 543 17.60 3.34 0.01
C ALA A 543 17.79 2.17 -0.98
N THR A 544 19.01 1.69 -1.17
CA THR A 544 19.26 0.51 -2.03
C THR A 544 18.70 -0.76 -1.43
N ILE A 545 18.81 -0.96 -0.11
CA ILE A 545 18.19 -2.09 0.61
C ILE A 545 16.66 -2.05 0.48
N VAL A 546 16.04 -0.87 0.64
CA VAL A 546 14.59 -0.69 0.44
C VAL A 546 14.20 -1.08 -0.99
N SER A 547 14.94 -0.61 -2.00
CA SER A 547 14.68 -0.95 -3.40
C SER A 547 14.86 -2.45 -3.69
N GLY A 548 15.89 -3.09 -3.12
CA GLY A 548 16.10 -4.54 -3.26
C GLY A 548 15.04 -5.38 -2.56
N ALA A 549 14.55 -4.92 -1.39
CA ALA A 549 13.41 -5.56 -0.73
C ALA A 549 12.13 -5.41 -1.56
N VAL A 550 11.90 -4.25 -2.19
CA VAL A 550 10.78 -4.03 -3.11
C VAL A 550 10.89 -4.98 -4.30
N LEU A 551 12.07 -5.09 -4.93
CA LEU A 551 12.31 -6.05 -6.03
C LEU A 551 11.93 -7.50 -5.62
N ALA A 552 12.35 -7.93 -4.43
CA ALA A 552 12.00 -9.24 -3.89
C ALA A 552 10.49 -9.41 -3.67
N GLY A 553 9.84 -8.40 -3.08
CA GLY A 553 8.40 -8.36 -2.88
C GLY A 553 7.64 -8.46 -4.21
N GLU A 554 8.00 -7.63 -5.19
CA GLU A 554 7.38 -7.57 -6.51
C GLU A 554 7.47 -8.93 -7.22
N LEU A 555 8.66 -9.52 -7.25
CA LEU A 555 8.90 -10.84 -7.85
C LEU A 555 7.98 -11.92 -7.26
N SER A 556 7.87 -11.95 -5.93
CA SER A 556 7.09 -12.97 -5.24
C SER A 556 5.58 -12.80 -5.42
N LEU A 557 5.07 -11.57 -5.28
CA LEU A 557 3.64 -11.29 -5.43
C LEU A 557 3.17 -11.52 -6.88
N MET A 558 3.92 -11.01 -7.86
CA MET A 558 3.59 -11.22 -9.27
C MET A 558 3.59 -12.72 -9.62
N SER A 559 4.51 -13.49 -9.04
CA SER A 559 4.52 -14.94 -9.22
C SER A 559 3.32 -15.64 -8.59
N ALA A 560 2.90 -15.23 -7.39
CA ALA A 560 1.71 -15.77 -6.74
C ALA A 560 0.43 -15.44 -7.51
N LEU A 561 0.35 -14.25 -8.12
CA LEU A 561 -0.76 -13.85 -8.99
C LEU A 561 -0.78 -14.67 -10.28
N ALA A 562 0.35 -14.77 -10.98
CA ALA A 562 0.47 -15.54 -12.22
C ALA A 562 0.12 -17.03 -12.02
N ALA A 563 0.41 -17.59 -10.85
CA ALA A 563 0.08 -18.97 -10.49
C ALA A 563 -1.35 -19.15 -9.91
N GLY A 564 -2.14 -18.08 -9.76
CA GLY A 564 -3.48 -18.14 -9.14
C GLY A 564 -3.48 -18.52 -7.65
N GLN A 565 -2.38 -18.28 -6.93
CA GLN A 565 -2.16 -18.75 -5.55
C GLN A 565 -2.47 -17.69 -4.47
N LEU A 566 -2.77 -16.45 -4.85
CA LEU A 566 -2.93 -15.34 -3.90
C LEU A 566 -3.98 -15.64 -2.82
N VAL A 567 -5.20 -16.01 -3.22
CA VAL A 567 -6.32 -16.25 -2.29
C VAL A 567 -6.00 -17.38 -1.30
N LYS A 568 -5.42 -18.48 -1.78
CA LYS A 568 -5.04 -19.63 -0.92
C LYS A 568 -4.01 -19.23 0.13
N SER A 569 -3.02 -18.43 -0.25
CA SER A 569 -1.98 -17.96 0.67
C SER A 569 -2.54 -17.01 1.74
N HIS A 570 -3.34 -16.01 1.33
CA HIS A 570 -3.97 -15.10 2.29
C HIS A 570 -4.93 -15.83 3.24
N MET A 571 -5.70 -16.81 2.76
CA MET A 571 -6.58 -17.60 3.64
C MET A 571 -5.81 -18.44 4.68
N LYS A 572 -4.60 -18.89 4.35
CA LYS A 572 -3.78 -19.71 5.26
C LYS A 572 -3.06 -18.89 6.34
N TYR A 573 -2.56 -17.70 6.02
CA TYR A 573 -1.71 -16.93 6.93
C TYR A 573 -2.29 -15.59 7.38
N ASN A 574 -3.31 -15.06 6.69
CA ASN A 574 -3.94 -13.78 7.03
C ASN A 574 -5.32 -13.95 7.67
N ARG A 575 -5.79 -15.20 7.85
CA ARG A 575 -6.92 -15.53 8.73
C ARG A 575 -6.45 -16.49 9.80
N SER A 576 -6.74 -16.15 11.06
CA SER A 576 -6.55 -17.04 12.21
C SER A 576 -7.33 -18.34 11.96
N SER A 577 -6.63 -19.47 11.80
CA SER A 577 -7.26 -20.79 11.83
C SER A 577 -7.90 -21.09 13.20
N LYS A 578 -7.51 -20.34 14.25
CA LYS A 578 -8.14 -20.41 15.58
C LYS A 578 -9.56 -19.84 15.57
N ASP A 579 -9.86 -18.82 14.76
CA ASP A 579 -11.19 -18.21 14.71
C ASP A 579 -12.19 -19.13 14.01
N VAL A 580 -11.75 -19.89 13.01
CA VAL A 580 -12.61 -20.86 12.30
C VAL A 580 -12.96 -22.06 13.19
N SER A 581 -12.02 -22.53 14.02
CA SER A 581 -12.30 -23.58 14.99
C SER A 581 -13.19 -23.11 16.14
N ALA A 582 -13.10 -21.85 16.57
CA ALA A 582 -13.95 -21.32 17.63
C ALA A 582 -15.41 -21.15 17.18
N VAL A 583 -15.63 -20.70 15.94
CA VAL A 583 -16.99 -20.55 15.36
C VAL A 583 -17.62 -21.90 15.00
N ALA A 584 -16.81 -22.92 14.68
CA ALA A 584 -17.31 -24.29 14.49
C ALA A 584 -17.60 -25.03 15.82
N SER A 585 -17.21 -24.44 16.96
CA SER A 585 -17.38 -25.00 18.31
C SER A 585 -18.35 -24.19 19.18
N SER A 586 -19.08 -23.20 18.62
CA SER A 586 -20.08 -22.40 19.35
C SER A 586 -21.51 -22.73 18.96
#